data_AF-A0A5S4Y8K3-F1
#
_entry.id   AF-A0A5S4Y8K3-F1
#
_cell.length_a   1.000
_cell.length_b   1.000
_cell.length_c   1.000
_cell.angle_alpha   90.00
_cell.angle_beta   90.00
_cell.angle_gamma   90.00
#
_symmetry.space_group_name_H-M   'P 1'
#
loop_
_entity.id
_entity.type
_entity.pdbx_description
1 polymer ?
#
loop_
_entity_poly.entity_id
_entity_poly.type
_entity_poly.pdbx_seq_one_letter_code
_entity_poly.pdbx_strand_id
1 'polypeptide(L)' 'MGRSGPEVADIFRRYGAAWREQHWRSLSTERRAAMTAIERCRTAALGGHVEQCDHCGERRISYNSCRSRNCP' A
#
# COMPACT_ATOMS: atom_id res chain seq x y z
N MET A 1 9.46 -8.36 -15.10
CA MET A 1 9.56 -9.46 -14.12
C MET A 1 9.00 -8.97 -12.80
N GLY A 2 7.78 -9.40 -12.44
CA GLY A 2 7.20 -9.07 -11.14
C GLY A 2 7.95 -9.80 -10.03
N ARG A 3 8.15 -9.14 -8.88
CA ARG A 3 8.84 -9.73 -7.73
C ARG A 3 8.11 -11.03 -7.33
N SER A 4 8.83 -12.14 -7.32
CA SER A 4 8.35 -13.44 -6.85
C SER A 4 8.38 -13.48 -5.33
N GLY A 5 7.45 -12.79 -4.69
CA GLY A 5 7.30 -12.81 -3.23
C GLY A 5 6.33 -11.73 -2.72
N PRO A 6 5.78 -11.90 -1.50
CA PRO A 6 4.90 -10.90 -0.89
C PRO A 6 5.64 -9.58 -0.68
N GLU A 7 4.97 -8.48 -0.98
CA GLU A 7 5.44 -7.15 -0.59
C GLU A 7 5.11 -6.88 0.88
N VAL A 8 5.81 -5.92 1.50
CA VAL A 8 5.50 -5.49 2.88
C VAL A 8 4.03 -5.06 3.01
N ALA A 9 3.49 -4.44 1.96
CA ALA A 9 2.09 -4.06 1.92
C ALA A 9 1.13 -5.27 1.95
N ASP A 10 1.49 -6.40 1.35
CA ASP A 10 0.70 -7.63 1.43
C ASP A 10 0.68 -8.20 2.84
N ILE A 11 1.82 -8.15 3.54
CA ILE A 11 1.94 -8.60 4.92
C ILE A 11 1.05 -7.77 5.83
N PHE A 12 1.09 -6.42 5.72
CA PHE A 12 0.23 -5.57 6.54
C PHE A 12 -1.25 -5.72 6.19
N ARG A 13 -1.62 -5.84 4.92
CA ARG A 13 -3.02 -6.09 4.53
C ARG A 13 -3.55 -7.40 5.13
N ARG A 14 -2.72 -8.44 5.19
CA ARG A 14 -3.14 -9.75 5.68
C ARG A 14 -3.12 -9.88 7.21
N TYR A 15 -2.11 -9.30 7.87
CA TYR A 15 -1.87 -9.55 9.30
C TYR A 15 -1.85 -8.29 10.16
N GLY A 16 -1.84 -7.09 9.56
CA GLY A 16 -1.64 -5.82 10.25
C GLY A 16 -2.71 -5.49 11.27
N ALA A 17 -3.98 -5.79 10.99
CA ALA A 17 -5.09 -5.56 11.91
C ALA A 17 -4.94 -6.38 13.20
N ALA A 18 -4.78 -7.70 13.08
CA ALA A 18 -4.60 -8.60 14.23
C ALA A 18 -3.33 -8.26 15.02
N TRP A 19 -2.23 -7.94 14.32
CA TRP A 19 -1.00 -7.54 15.00
C TRP A 19 -1.16 -6.24 15.80
N ARG A 20 -1.84 -5.23 15.24
CA ARG A 20 -2.13 -3.97 15.94
C ARG A 20 -3.00 -4.19 17.18
N GLU A 21 -4.01 -5.06 17.07
CA GLU A 21 -4.88 -5.40 18.21
C GLU A 21 -4.09 -6.05 19.34
N GLN A 22 -3.13 -6.92 19.05
CA GLN A 22 -2.31 -7.57 20.08
C GLN A 22 -1.28 -6.61 20.70
N HIS A 23 -0.81 -5.60 19.97
CA HIS A 23 0.31 -4.74 20.36
C HIS A 23 -0.10 -3.27 20.60
N TRP A 24 -1.39 -2.97 20.70
CA TRP A 24 -1.90 -1.59 20.67
C TRP A 24 -1.32 -0.68 21.75
N ARG A 25 -0.97 -1.23 22.92
CA ARG A 25 -0.45 -0.50 24.08
C ARG A 25 0.95 0.08 23.87
N SER A 26 1.80 -0.60 23.10
CA SER A 26 3.19 -0.20 22.85
C SER A 26 3.41 0.43 21.47
N LEU A 27 2.35 0.52 20.66
CA LEU A 27 2.43 1.02 19.29
C LEU A 27 2.26 2.54 19.23
N SER A 28 3.34 3.26 18.93
CA SER A 28 3.31 4.72 18.75
C SER A 28 2.40 5.15 17.61
N THR A 29 1.89 6.38 17.70
CA THR A 29 1.05 6.99 16.67
C THR A 29 1.73 7.01 15.30
N GLU A 30 3.03 7.32 15.26
CA GLU A 30 3.81 7.33 14.03
C GLU A 30 3.87 5.96 13.36
N ARG A 31 4.16 4.90 14.13
CA ARG A 31 4.20 3.53 13.62
C ARG A 31 2.82 3.10 13.11
N ARG A 32 1.75 3.46 13.83
CA ARG A 32 0.37 3.19 13.40
C ARG A 32 0.05 3.90 12.08
N ALA A 33 0.42 5.16 11.94
CA ALA A 33 0.23 5.92 10.71
C ALA A 33 1.03 5.33 9.53
N ALA A 34 2.27 4.90 9.77
CA ALA A 34 3.10 4.23 8.76
C ALA A 34 2.45 2.93 8.29
N MET A 35 1.98 2.07 9.20
CA MET A 35 1.29 0.83 8.83
C MET A 35 0.05 1.11 7.96
N THR A 36 -0.82 2.05 8.38
CA THR A 36 -2.01 2.43 7.60
C THR A 36 -1.64 2.98 6.22
N ALA A 37 -0.59 3.79 6.13
CA ALA A 37 -0.13 4.35 4.86
C ALA A 37 0.37 3.24 3.91
N ILE A 38 1.12 2.27 4.42
CA ILE A 38 1.64 1.15 3.62
C ILE A 38 0.50 0.23 3.18
N GLU A 39 -0.48 -0.06 4.04
CA GLU A 39 -1.67 -0.86 3.69
C GLU A 39 -2.45 -0.27 2.52
N ARG A 40 -2.61 1.06 2.50
CA ARG A 40 -3.36 1.80 1.47
C ARG A 40 -2.54 2.14 0.24
N CYS A 41 -1.22 2.01 0.29
CA CYS A 41 -0.33 2.41 -0.80
C CYS A 41 -0.64 1.62 -2.08
N ARG A 42 -0.74 2.32 -3.22
CA ARG A 42 -1.05 1.74 -4.53
C ARG A 42 -2.35 0.93 -4.57
N THR A 43 -3.36 1.42 -3.85
CA THR A 43 -4.73 0.87 -3.89
C THR A 43 -5.73 1.95 -4.32
N ALA A 44 -6.93 1.52 -4.71
CA ALA A 44 -8.04 2.43 -5.01
C ALA A 44 -8.38 3.39 -3.86
N ALA A 45 -8.03 3.06 -2.61
CA ALA A 45 -8.28 3.91 -1.45
C ALA A 45 -7.51 5.25 -1.48
N LEU A 46 -6.53 5.41 -2.36
CA LEU A 46 -5.79 6.67 -2.58
C LEU A 46 -6.08 7.29 -3.96
N GLY A 47 -7.08 6.76 -4.68
CA GLY A 47 -7.34 7.10 -6.05
C GLY A 47 -6.26 6.61 -7.02
N GLY A 48 -6.46 6.92 -8.29
CA GLY A 48 -5.57 6.55 -9.38
C GLY A 48 -6.01 7.20 -10.68
N HIS A 49 -5.31 6.88 -11.75
CA HIS A 49 -5.62 7.33 -13.08
C HIS A 49 -5.51 6.16 -14.07
N VAL A 50 -6.21 6.29 -15.19
CA VAL A 50 -6.07 5.36 -16.32
C VAL A 50 -5.02 5.93 -17.25
N GLU A 51 -3.97 5.17 -17.49
CA GLU A 51 -3.00 5.46 -18.54
C GLU A 51 -3.40 4.67 -19.78
N GLN A 52 -3.44 5.33 -20.93
CA GLN A 52 -3.67 4.70 -22.22
C GLN A 52 -2.40 4.82 -23.07
N CYS A 53 -2.00 3.73 -23.71
CA CYS A 53 -0.93 3.78 -24.69
C CYS A 53 -1.41 4.40 -25.99
N ASP A 54 -0.80 5.50 -26.42
CA ASP A 54 -1.16 6.19 -27.67
C ASP A 54 -0.84 5.39 -28.94
N HIS A 55 -0.07 4.30 -28.83
CA HIS A 55 0.31 3.45 -29.95
C HIS A 55 -0.58 2.21 -30.12
N CYS A 56 -0.88 1.48 -29.04
CA CYS A 56 -1.65 0.23 -29.10
C CYS A 56 -3.02 0.30 -28.41
N GLY A 57 -3.37 1.41 -27.77
CA GLY A 57 -4.66 1.60 -27.10
C GLY A 57 -4.82 0.86 -25.76
N GLU A 58 -3.81 0.09 -25.33
CA GLU A 58 -3.79 -0.63 -24.05
C GLU A 58 -4.04 0.32 -22.88
N ARG A 59 -4.85 -0.10 -21.90
CA ARG A 59 -5.24 0.73 -20.77
C ARG A 59 -4.83 0.06 -19.46
N ARG A 60 -4.07 0.78 -18.65
CA ARG A 60 -3.70 0.33 -17.30
C ARG A 60 -4.20 1.31 -16.25
N ILE A 61 -4.59 0.76 -15.10
CA ILE A 61 -4.91 1.58 -13.92
C ILE A 61 -3.64 1.75 -13.11
N SER A 62 -3.28 2.99 -12.82
CA SER A 62 -2.16 3.36 -11.97
C SER A 62 -2.69 4.02 -10.69
N TYR A 63 -2.53 3.33 -9.56
CA TYR A 63 -2.94 3.84 -8.25
C TYR A 63 -1.88 4.76 -7.64
N ASN A 64 -2.31 5.79 -6.92
CA ASN A 64 -1.41 6.74 -6.27
C ASN A 64 -0.61 6.09 -5.12
N SER A 65 0.61 6.58 -4.88
CA SER A 65 1.39 6.18 -3.71
C SER A 65 0.91 6.91 -2.45
N CYS A 66 1.18 6.34 -1.27
CA CYS A 66 0.79 6.95 0.00
C CYS A 66 1.65 8.15 0.41
N ARG A 67 2.76 8.42 -0.30
CA ARG A 67 3.72 9.51 -0.04
C ARG A 67 4.35 9.51 1.37
N SER A 68 4.21 8.42 2.11
CA SER A 68 4.86 8.26 3.41
C SER A 68 6.35 7.96 3.23
N ARG A 69 7.21 8.65 3.99
CA ARG A 69 8.67 8.39 4.01
C ARG A 69 9.06 7.02 4.57
N ASN A 70 8.12 6.37 5.27
CA ASN A 70 8.28 5.04 5.84
C ASN A 70 7.78 3.92 4.89
N CYS A 71 7.25 4.27 3.71
CA CYS A 71 6.84 3.29 2.72
C CYS A 71 8.09 2.75 1.98
N PRO A 72 8.25 1.42 1.86
CA PRO A 72 9.35 0.82 1.11
C PRO A 72 9.24 1.06 -0.39
#